data_AF-A0A1G9MEV7-F1
#
_entry.id   AF-A0A1G9MEV7-F1
#
_cell.length_a   1.000
_cell.length_b   1.000
_cell.length_c   1.000
_cell.angle_alpha   90.00
_cell.angle_beta   90.00
_cell.angle_gamma   90.00
#
_symmetry.space_group_name_H-M   'P 1'
#
loop_
_entity.id
_entity.type
_entity.pdbx_description
1 polymer ?
#
loop_
_entity_poly.entity_id
_entity_poly.type
_entity_poly.pdbx_seq_one_letter_code
_entity_poly.pdbx_strand_id
1 'polypeptide(L)'
;MHAEPVTYGTPIERKVTAATAGSYLGLVALLAVLQTVSADLDLIAFLPDWLETLAVPLLPGLITWVSGYRAKHTARPDLPLEQR
;
A
#
# COMPACT_ATOMS: atom_id res chain seq x y z
N MET A 1 30.55 30.93 -16.75
CA MET A 1 29.23 30.38 -16.36
C MET A 1 29.37 28.87 -16.33
N HIS A 2 29.76 28.31 -15.19
CA HIS A 2 29.88 26.87 -15.00
C HIS A 2 28.72 26.44 -14.12
N ALA A 3 27.71 25.83 -14.72
CA ALA A 3 26.67 25.16 -13.97
C ALA A 3 27.29 23.89 -13.37
N GLU A 4 27.38 23.83 -12.04
CA GLU A 4 27.69 22.60 -11.32
C GLU A 4 26.76 21.47 -11.82
N PRO A 5 27.28 20.26 -12.11
CA PRO A 5 26.46 19.15 -12.56
C PRO A 5 25.46 18.78 -11.45
N VAL A 6 24.16 18.90 -11.74
CA VAL A 6 23.10 18.48 -10.82
C VAL A 6 23.15 16.96 -10.68
N THR A 7 23.73 16.47 -9.59
CA THR A 7 23.75 15.05 -9.25
C THR A 7 22.38 14.65 -8.70
N TYR A 8 21.54 14.01 -9.52
CA TYR A 8 20.19 13.56 -9.15
C TYR A 8 20.16 12.33 -8.20
N GLY A 9 21.16 12.18 -7.32
CA GLY A 9 21.42 10.95 -6.57
C GLY A 9 21.50 11.16 -5.07
N THR A 10 20.52 11.79 -4.45
CA THR A 10 20.41 11.72 -2.98
C THR A 10 20.11 10.27 -2.56
N PRO A 11 20.75 9.73 -1.52
CA PRO A 11 20.49 8.38 -1.05
C PRO A 11 19.01 8.14 -0.74
N ILE A 12 18.47 6.99 -1.14
CA ILE A 12 17.08 6.61 -0.78
C ILE A 12 16.95 6.60 0.73
N GLU A 13 15.95 7.34 1.24
CA GLU A 13 15.70 7.40 2.66
C GLU A 13 15.29 6.03 3.21
N ARG A 14 15.85 5.61 4.34
CA ARG A 14 15.53 4.32 4.98
C ARG A 14 14.04 4.09 5.20
N LYS A 15 13.30 5.17 5.50
CA LYS A 15 11.84 5.12 5.69
C LYS A 15 11.11 4.71 4.41
N VAL A 16 11.60 5.15 3.25
CA VAL A 16 11.05 4.79 1.93
C VAL A 16 11.35 3.32 1.65
N THR A 17 12.59 2.86 1.87
CA THR A 17 12.93 1.44 1.71
C THR A 17 12.09 0.54 2.61
N ALA A 18 11.92 0.91 3.88
CA ALA A 18 11.10 0.16 4.83
C ALA A 18 9.62 0.14 4.41
N ALA A 19 9.08 1.27 3.96
CA ALA A 19 7.72 1.36 3.44
C ALA A 19 7.54 0.46 2.22
N THR A 20 8.45 0.52 1.24
CA THR A 20 8.39 -0.30 0.03
C THR A 20 8.46 -1.80 0.36
N ALA A 21 9.40 -2.21 1.21
CA ALA A 21 9.52 -3.61 1.63
C ALA A 21 8.27 -4.09 2.38
N GLY A 22 7.76 -3.26 3.30
CA GLY A 22 6.54 -3.53 4.05
C GLY A 22 5.31 -3.66 3.15
N SER A 23 5.14 -2.75 2.19
CA SER A 23 4.06 -2.81 1.19
C SER A 23 4.16 -4.05 0.33
N TYR A 24 5.35 -4.41 -0.16
CA TYR A 24 5.55 -5.61 -0.96
C TYR A 24 5.16 -6.87 -0.19
N LEU A 25 5.68 -7.04 1.03
CA LEU A 25 5.37 -8.21 1.86
C LEU A 25 3.89 -8.24 2.27
N GLY A 26 3.30 -7.08 2.56
CA GLY A 26 1.88 -6.96 2.86
C GLY A 26 0.99 -7.37 1.69
N LEU A 27 1.35 -6.99 0.46
CA LEU A 27 0.63 -7.41 -0.74
C LEU A 27 0.78 -8.91 -1.01
N VAL A 28 1.97 -9.49 -0.78
CA VAL A 28 2.17 -10.94 -0.90
C VAL A 28 1.32 -11.70 0.13
N ALA A 29 1.29 -11.24 1.38
CA ALA A 29 0.45 -11.84 2.42
C ALA A 29 -1.04 -11.74 2.08
N LEU A 30 -1.49 -10.58 1.59
CA LEU A 30 -2.87 -10.39 1.13
C LEU A 30 -3.22 -11.34 -0.02
N LEU A 31 -2.32 -11.48 -1.00
CA LEU A 31 -2.52 -12.38 -2.13
C LEU A 31 -2.66 -13.83 -1.67
N ALA A 32 -1.85 -14.28 -0.71
CA ALA A 32 -1.95 -15.63 -0.16
C ALA A 32 -3.33 -15.88 0.48
N VAL A 33 -3.82 -14.94 1.28
CA VAL A 33 -5.17 -15.02 1.87
C VAL A 33 -6.25 -15.10 0.79
N LEU A 34 -6.15 -14.25 -0.24
CA LEU A 34 -7.12 -14.24 -1.34
C LEU A 34 -7.14 -15.56 -2.11
N GLN A 35 -5.97 -16.17 -2.33
CA GLN A 35 -5.86 -17.47 -2.98
C GLN A 35 -6.43 -18.59 -2.12
N THR A 36 -6.24 -18.56 -0.80
CA THR A 36 -6.86 -19.54 0.11
C THR A 36 -8.38 -19.45 0.05
N VAL A 37 -8.97 -18.25 0.13
CA VAL A 37 -10.43 -18.07 0.01
C VAL A 37 -10.94 -18.50 -1.36
N SER A 38 -10.19 -18.19 -2.43
CA SER A 38 -10.58 -18.60 -3.79
C SER A 38 -10.51 -20.11 -4.01
N ALA A 39 -9.66 -20.82 -3.24
CA ALA A 39 -9.52 -22.27 -3.33
C ALA A 39 -10.58 -23.04 -2.53
N ASP A 40 -11.18 -22.40 -1.52
CA ASP A 40 -12.19 -22.99 -0.65
C ASP A 40 -13.26 -21.95 -0.29
N LEU A 41 -14.32 -21.87 -1.09
CA LEU A 41 -15.40 -20.90 -0.88
C LEU A 41 -16.27 -21.22 0.34
N ASP A 42 -16.20 -22.43 0.90
CA ASP A 42 -16.92 -22.77 2.13
C ASP A 42 -16.44 -21.90 3.32
N LEU A 43 -15.22 -21.34 3.24
CA LEU A 43 -14.70 -20.35 4.19
C LEU A 43 -15.57 -19.08 4.28
N ILE A 44 -16.31 -18.74 3.23
CA ILE A 44 -17.16 -17.55 3.14
C ILE A 44 -18.63 -17.88 2.87
N ALA A 45 -19.05 -19.15 2.90
CA ALA A 45 -20.41 -19.60 2.58
C ALA A 45 -21.54 -19.00 3.45
N PHE A 46 -21.21 -18.21 4.49
CA PHE A 46 -22.18 -17.40 5.21
C PHE A 46 -22.58 -16.11 4.47
N LEU A 47 -21.84 -15.71 3.43
CA LEU A 47 -22.21 -14.62 2.52
C LEU A 47 -23.21 -15.14 1.47
N PRO A 48 -24.19 -14.32 1.06
CA PRO A 48 -24.97 -14.60 -0.15
C PRO A 48 -24.09 -14.58 -1.41
N ASP A 49 -24.31 -15.48 -2.37
CA ASP A 49 -23.54 -15.60 -3.62
C ASP A 49 -23.30 -14.27 -4.37
N TRP A 50 -24.33 -13.40 -4.42
CA TRP A 50 -24.22 -12.11 -5.10
C TRP A 50 -23.23 -11.17 -4.39
N LEU A 51 -23.07 -11.31 -3.08
CA LEU A 51 -22.17 -10.52 -2.27
C LEU A 51 -20.73 -11.06 -2.36
N GLU A 52 -20.54 -12.37 -2.47
CA GLU A 52 -19.21 -12.97 -2.71
C GLU A 52 -18.57 -12.42 -3.99
N THR A 53 -19.37 -12.36 -5.06
CA THR A 53 -18.95 -11.86 -6.38
C THR A 53 -18.44 -10.41 -6.33
N LEU A 54 -18.94 -9.59 -5.40
CA LEU A 54 -18.51 -8.20 -5.21
C LEU A 54 -17.42 -8.07 -4.14
N ALA A 55 -17.50 -8.82 -3.05
CA ALA A 55 -16.61 -8.68 -1.90
C ALA A 55 -15.18 -9.10 -2.23
N VAL A 56 -14.99 -10.24 -2.90
CA VAL A 56 -13.67 -10.79 -3.22
C VAL A 56 -12.82 -9.81 -4.06
N PRO A 57 -13.30 -9.25 -5.19
CA PRO A 57 -12.52 -8.31 -5.97
C PRO A 57 -12.37 -6.93 -5.32
N LEU A 58 -13.29 -6.51 -4.44
CA LEU A 58 -13.23 -5.20 -3.78
C LEU A 58 -12.30 -5.20 -2.56
N LEU A 59 -12.05 -6.35 -1.95
CA LEU A 59 -11.23 -6.47 -0.74
C LEU A 59 -9.84 -5.80 -0.86
N PRO A 60 -9.04 -6.02 -1.92
CA PRO A 60 -7.75 -5.35 -2.06
C PRO A 60 -7.85 -3.82 -2.13
N GLY A 61 -8.88 -3.32 -2.83
CA GLY A 61 -9.15 -1.89 -2.93
C GLY A 61 -9.56 -1.27 -1.59
N LEU A 62 -10.44 -1.94 -0.86
CA LEU A 62 -10.89 -1.51 0.47
C LEU A 62 -9.72 -1.49 1.48
N ILE A 63 -8.89 -2.54 1.48
CA ILE A 63 -7.70 -2.61 2.34
C ILE A 63 -6.75 -1.47 2.00
N THR A 64 -6.50 -1.22 0.72
CA THR A 64 -5.65 -0.11 0.26
C THR A 64 -6.21 1.24 0.72
N TRP A 65 -7.52 1.45 0.58
CA TRP A 65 -8.18 2.69 0.98
C TRP A 65 -8.09 2.92 2.51
N VAL A 66 -8.43 1.92 3.33
CA VAL A 66 -8.33 2.01 4.79
C VAL A 66 -6.88 2.23 5.23
N SER A 67 -5.94 1.51 4.62
CA SER A 67 -4.51 1.64 4.93
C SER A 67 -4.00 3.04 4.61
N GLY A 68 -4.39 3.60 3.47
CA GLY A 68 -4.09 4.98 3.10
C GLY A 68 -4.72 5.99 4.05
N TYR A 69 -6.02 5.85 4.37
CA TYR A 69 -6.73 6.75 5.28
C TYR A 69 -6.14 6.76 6.69
N ARG A 70 -5.63 5.62 7.17
CA ARG A 70 -5.00 5.47 8.50
C ARG A 70 -3.50 5.72 8.48
N ALA A 71 -2.87 5.91 7.32
CA ALA A 71 -1.44 6.10 7.23
C ALA A 71 -1.03 7.36 8.00
N LYS A 72 -0.01 7.25 8.85
CA LYS A 72 0.55 8.41 9.53
C LYS A 72 1.34 9.23 8.52
N HIS A 73 0.84 10.41 8.17
CA HIS A 73 1.55 11.37 7.34
C HIS A 73 2.49 12.20 8.22
N THR A 74 3.79 12.06 8.00
CA THR A 74 4.79 12.97 8.58
C THR A 74 5.00 14.13 7.63
N ALA A 75 4.88 15.36 8.15
CA ALA A 75 5.19 16.56 7.40
C ALA A 75 6.66 16.53 6.94
N ARG A 76 6.94 17.04 5.75
CA ARG A 76 8.30 17.13 5.21
C ARG A 76 9.10 18.16 6.01
N PRO A 77 10.06 17.74 6.86
CA PRO A 77 10.85 18.68 7.64
C PRO A 77 11.81 19.49 6.77
N ASP A 78 12.07 19.02 5.55
CA ASP A 78 12.87 19.61 4.49
C ASP A 78 12.20 20.80 3.78
N LEU A 79 10.85 20.91 3.85
CA LEU A 79 10.15 22.02 3.18
C LEU A 79 10.04 23.27 4.08
N PRO A 80 10.16 24.48 3.48
CA PRO A 80 9.85 25.74 4.16
C PRO A 80 8.42 25.74 4.74
N LEU A 81 8.19 26.45 5.84
CA LEU A 81 6.88 26.47 6.53
C LEU A 81 5.71 26.92 5.65
N GLU A 82 5.98 27.74 4.64
CA GLU A 82 4.98 28.23 3.67
C GLU A 82 4.54 27.16 2.65
N GLN A 83 5.32 26.07 2.51
CA GLN A 83 5.11 24.99 1.54
C GLN A 83 4.74 23.65 2.22
N ARG A 84 4.53 23.68 3.53
CA ARG A 84 4.39 22.50 4.38
C ARG A 84 2.94 22.15 4.67
#